data_AF-A0A4P5QM93-F1
#
_entry.id   AF-A0A4P5QM93-F1
#
_cell.length_a   1.000
_cell.length_b   1.000
_cell.length_c   1.000
_cell.angle_alpha   90.00
_cell.angle_beta   90.00
_cell.angle_gamma   90.00
#
_symmetry.space_group_name_H-M   'P 1'
#
loop_
_entity.id
_entity.type
_entity.pdbx_description
1 polymer ?
#
loop_
_entity_poly.entity_id
_entity_poly.type
_entity_poly.pdbx_seq_one_letter_code
_entity_poly.pdbx_strand_id
1 'polypeptide(L)' 'MAGIDEFVASARINRYELGIHEADIQTAQYLAEVLDVPLAYFYADDQLAEMLLLFSRSSLQIKEEVLDLAR' A
#
# COMPACT_ATOMS: atom_id res chain seq x y z
N MET A 1 -3.52 -24.01 -6.25
CA MET A 1 -2.39 -24.03 -5.28
C MET A 1 -1.20 -23.42 -5.98
N ALA A 2 -1.07 -22.09 -5.94
CA ALA A 2 0.13 -21.42 -6.43
C ALA A 2 1.21 -21.62 -5.36
N GLY A 3 2.05 -22.64 -5.56
CA GLY A 3 3.17 -22.98 -4.70
C GLY A 3 4.27 -21.92 -4.82
N ILE A 4 4.07 -20.77 -4.16
CA ILE A 4 5.18 -19.97 -3.71
C ILE A 4 5.69 -20.66 -2.46
N ASP A 5 6.79 -21.39 -2.62
CA ASP A 5 7.56 -21.98 -1.53
C ASP A 5 7.75 -20.90 -0.45
N GLU A 6 7.21 -21.12 0.75
CA GLU A 6 7.18 -20.15 1.86
C GLU A 6 8.58 -19.59 2.17
N PHE A 7 9.63 -20.34 1.85
CA PHE A 7 11.02 -19.93 1.96
C PHE A 7 11.47 -18.85 0.96
N VAL A 8 10.85 -18.75 -0.21
CA VAL A 8 11.20 -17.74 -1.24
C VAL A 8 10.40 -16.45 -1.04
N ALA A 9 9.18 -16.55 -0.49
CA ALA A 9 8.33 -15.41 -0.16
C ALA A 9 8.99 -14.49 0.87
N SER A 10 9.53 -15.06 1.96
CA SER A 10 10.23 -14.30 3.01
C SER A 10 11.49 -13.59 2.49
N ALA A 11 12.27 -14.26 1.63
CA ALA A 11 13.46 -13.67 1.02
C ALA A 11 13.14 -12.54 0.02
N ARG A 12 11.97 -12.55 -0.62
CA ARG A 12 11.52 -11.46 -1.50
C ARG A 12 10.99 -10.27 -0.71
N ILE A 13 10.17 -10.51 0.31
CA ILE A 13 9.68 -9.43 1.20
C ILE A 13 10.86 -8.72 1.88
N ASN A 14 11.81 -9.47 2.44
CA ASN A 14 12.99 -8.89 3.09
C ASN A 14 13.84 -8.02 2.13
N ARG A 15 13.94 -8.40 0.84
CA ARG A 15 14.65 -7.57 -0.16
C ARG A 15 13.90 -6.28 -0.54
N TYR A 16 12.58 -6.28 -0.48
CA TYR A 16 11.76 -5.07 -0.65
C TYR A 16 11.86 -4.16 0.57
N GLU A 17 11.80 -4.72 1.78
CA GLU A 17 11.97 -3.98 3.04
C GLU A 17 13.35 -3.33 3.15
N LEU A 18 14.39 -4.00 2.64
CA LEU A 18 15.77 -3.47 2.61
C LEU A 18 16.05 -2.55 1.42
N GLY A 19 15.09 -2.31 0.52
CA GLY A 19 15.26 -1.45 -0.66
C GLY A 19 16.27 -1.96 -1.68
N ILE A 20 16.61 -3.25 -1.67
CA ILE A 20 17.62 -3.85 -2.56
C ILE A 20 17.06 -4.04 -3.98
N HIS A 21 15.76 -4.35 -4.08
CA HIS A 21 15.02 -4.40 -5.33
C HIS A 21 13.69 -3.67 -5.15
N GLU A 22 13.25 -2.95 -6.17
CA GLU A 22 11.91 -2.39 -6.20
C GLU A 22 10.91 -3.49 -6.57
N ALA A 23 9.79 -3.59 -5.85
CA ALA A 23 8.70 -4.46 -6.25
C ALA A 23 8.13 -3.95 -7.57
N ASP A 24 7.90 -4.83 -8.54
CA ASP A 24 7.14 -4.45 -9.72
C ASP A 24 5.71 -4.02 -9.33
N ILE A 25 5.06 -3.25 -10.20
CA ILE A 25 3.74 -2.69 -9.90
C ILE A 25 2.68 -3.77 -9.63
N GLN A 26 2.83 -4.97 -10.22
CA GLN A 26 1.92 -6.09 -9.99
C GLN A 26 2.07 -6.67 -8.58
N THR A 27 3.32 -6.80 -8.11
CA THR A 27 3.64 -7.22 -6.75
C THR A 27 3.17 -6.18 -5.74
N ALA A 28 3.41 -4.89 -6.01
CA ALA A 28 2.93 -3.81 -5.14
C ALA A 28 1.40 -3.78 -5.06
N GLN A 29 0.68 -4.00 -6.19
CA GLN A 29 -0.78 -4.13 -6.18
C GLN A 29 -1.26 -5.30 -5.34
N TYR A 30 -0.64 -6.48 -5.49
CA TYR A 30 -0.99 -7.64 -4.68
C TYR A 30 -0.76 -7.40 -3.19
N LEU A 31 0.36 -6.76 -2.83
CA LEU A 31 0.65 -6.39 -1.44
C LEU A 31 -0.37 -5.39 -0.90
N ALA A 32 -0.76 -4.40 -1.70
CA ALA A 32 -1.76 -3.39 -1.30
C ALA A 32 -3.11 -4.05 -0.98
N GLU A 33 -3.55 -4.99 -1.83
CA GLU A 33 -4.78 -5.76 -1.62
C GLU A 33 -4.71 -6.61 -0.35
N VAL A 34 -3.62 -7.36 -0.15
CA VAL A 34 -3.45 -8.24 1.02
C VAL A 34 -3.36 -7.44 2.32
N LEU A 35 -2.75 -6.26 2.30
CA LEU A 35 -2.59 -5.39 3.47
C LEU A 35 -3.78 -4.46 3.71
N ASP A 36 -4.78 -4.45 2.82
CA ASP A 36 -5.94 -3.53 2.86
C ASP A 36 -5.51 -2.05 2.96
N VAL A 37 -4.56 -1.65 2.10
CA VAL A 37 -4.06 -0.27 1.98
C VAL A 37 -4.11 0.21 0.53
N PRO A 38 -4.21 1.52 0.28
CA PRO A 38 -4.12 2.06 -1.08
C PRO A 38 -2.74 1.77 -1.69
N LEU A 39 -2.66 1.40 -2.97
CA LEU A 39 -1.37 1.21 -3.67
C LEU A 39 -0.44 2.43 -3.54
N ALA A 40 -1.01 3.64 -3.60
CA ALA A 40 -0.28 4.89 -3.47
C ALA A 40 0.45 5.03 -2.11
N TYR A 41 0.03 4.30 -1.08
CA TYR A 41 0.65 4.30 0.24
C TYR A 41 2.14 3.91 0.18
N PHE A 42 2.52 2.96 -0.68
CA PHE A 42 3.92 2.50 -0.79
C PHE A 42 4.88 3.54 -1.40
N TYR A 43 4.35 4.60 -2.01
CA TYR A 43 5.14 5.58 -2.77
C TYR A 43 4.97 7.01 -2.24
N ALA A 44 4.23 7.18 -1.15
CA ALA A 44 3.99 8.46 -0.51
C ALA A 44 5.06 8.77 0.55
N ASP A 45 5.30 10.05 0.81
CA ASP A 45 6.04 10.48 2.01
C ASP A 45 5.21 10.24 3.28
N ASP A 46 5.84 10.30 4.45
CA ASP A 46 5.21 9.91 5.73
C ASP A 46 3.85 10.59 5.97
N GLN A 47 3.75 11.91 5.72
CA GLN A 47 2.53 12.66 5.96
C GLN A 47 1.43 12.31 4.95
N LEU A 48 1.79 12.17 3.67
CA LEU A 48 0.86 11.76 2.63
C LEU A 48 0.41 10.30 2.82
N ALA A 49 1.31 9.41 3.24
CA ALA A 49 1.02 8.01 3.52
C ALA A 49 0.00 7.88 4.67
N GLU A 50 0.19 8.63 5.75
CA GLU A 50 -0.78 8.72 6.84
C GLU A 50 -2.14 9.23 6.34
N MET A 51 -2.15 10.30 5.55
CA MET A 51 -3.37 10.84 4.96
C MET A 51 -4.10 9.82 4.07
N LEU A 52 -3.37 9.06 3.24
CA LEU A 52 -3.93 8.02 2.37
C LEU A 52 -4.59 6.90 3.19
N LEU A 53 -3.97 6.45 4.29
CA LEU A 53 -4.55 5.44 5.17
C LEU A 53 -5.81 5.93 5.90
N LEU A 54 -5.74 7.15 6.46
CA LEU A 54 -6.88 7.73 7.15
C LEU A 54 -8.04 7.98 6.19
N PHE A 55 -7.74 8.52 5.01
CA PHE A 55 -8.73 8.77 3.98
C PHE A 55 -9.34 7.46 3.47
N SER A 56 -8.56 6.41 3.18
CA SER A 56 -9.09 5.14 2.67
C SER A 56 -10.10 4.50 3.61
N ARG A 57 -9.82 4.56 4.92
CA ARG A 57 -10.64 3.98 6.01
C ARG A 57 -11.83 4.84 6.43
N SER A 58 -11.89 6.08 5.96
CA SER A 58 -12.96 7.01 6.32
C SER A 58 -14.29 6.68 5.63
N SER A 59 -15.40 7.11 6.24
CA SER A 59 -16.73 7.01 5.65
C SER A 59 -16.84 7.86 4.39
N LEU A 60 -17.81 7.54 3.52
CA LEU A 60 -18.08 8.34 2.32
C LEU A 60 -18.35 9.81 2.65
N GLN A 61 -19.06 10.08 3.73
CA GLN A 61 -19.35 11.45 4.17
C GLN A 61 -18.07 12.23 4.50
N ILE A 62 -17.16 11.63 5.28
CA ILE A 62 -15.88 12.27 5.61
C ILE A 62 -15.02 12.46 4.35
N LYS A 63 -15.04 11.50 3.42
CA LYS A 63 -14.31 11.62 2.15
C LYS A 63 -14.81 12.81 1.32
N GLU A 64 -16.12 12.99 1.20
CA GLU A 64 -16.72 14.15 0.52
C GLU A 64 -16.36 15.47 1.23
N GLU A 65 -16.48 15.53 2.56
CA GLU A 65 -16.11 16.72 3.34
C GLU A 65 -14.65 17.12 3.15
N VAL A 66 -13.73 16.14 3.12
CA VAL A 66 -12.30 16.38 2.84
C VAL A 66 -12.08 16.90 1.41
N LEU A 67 -12.78 16.33 0.42
CA LEU A 67 -12.67 16.77 -0.97
C LEU A 67 -13.23 18.18 -1.19
N ASP A 68 -14.30 18.55 -0.49
CA ASP A 68 -14.86 19.90 -0.56
C ASP A 68 -13.98 20.94 0.12
N LEU A 69 -13.32 20.60 1.24
CA LEU A 69 -12.35 21.48 1.88
C LEU A 69 -11.12 21.76 1.01
N ALA A 70 -10.71 20.79 0.19
CA ALA A 70 -9.52 20.87 -0.65
C ALA A 70 -9.74 21.56 -2.01
N ARG A 71 -10.99 21.91 -2.36
CA ARG A 71 -11.37 22.62 -3.58
C ARG A 71 -11.34 24.13 -3.39
#